data_AF-A0A0V0T5J5-F1
#
_entry.id   AF-A0A0V0T5J5-F1
#
_cell.length_a   1.000
_cell.length_b   1.000
_cell.length_c   1.000
_cell.angle_alpha   90.00
_cell.angle_beta   90.00
_cell.angle_gamma   90.00
#
_symmetry.space_group_name_H-M   'P 1'
#
loop_
_entity.id
_entity.type
_entity.pdbx_description
1 polymer ?
#
loop_
_entity_poly.entity_id
_entity_poly.type
_entity_poly.pdbx_seq_one_letter_code
_entity_poly.pdbx_strand_id
1 'polypeptide(L)' 'LNRNIKLIASPIAVNGDASSLDSDVSQWLISDPGNKFCAIDKPYHKSQTKEPAMAVCIDDATIFGHFNLIGQNVENCS' A
#
# COMPACT_ATOMS: atom_id res chain seq x y z
N LEU A 1 10.61 13.96 7.57
CA LEU A 1 10.22 13.79 6.16
C LEU A 1 8.77 13.40 6.15
N ASN A 2 7.91 14.15 5.45
CA ASN A 2 6.54 13.71 5.24
C ASN A 2 6.60 12.48 4.34
N ARG A 3 6.16 11.33 4.87
CA ARG A 3 5.81 10.21 4.01
C ARG A 3 4.70 10.69 3.07
N ASN A 4 4.68 10.13 1.88
CA ASN A 4 3.58 10.33 0.94
C ASN A 4 2.79 9.02 0.76
N ILE A 5 3.34 7.89 1.20
CA ILE A 5 2.83 6.52 1.00
C ILE A 5 3.07 5.73 2.29
N LYS A 6 2.13 4.86 2.67
CA LYS A 6 2.29 3.88 3.75
C LYS A 6 3.15 2.69 3.30
N LEU A 7 4.14 2.33 4.11
CA LEU A 7 4.87 1.08 3.94
C LEU A 7 4.10 -0.03 4.68
N ILE A 8 3.31 -0.81 3.95
CA ILE A 8 2.48 -1.89 4.49
C ILE A 8 3.36 -3.07 4.89
N ALA A 9 2.97 -3.77 5.96
CA ALA A 9 3.65 -4.94 6.49
C ALA A 9 2.68 -6.12 6.64
N SER A 10 3.21 -7.33 6.68
CA SER A 10 2.41 -8.54 6.94
C SER A 10 2.03 -8.67 8.42
N PRO A 11 0.92 -9.35 8.74
CA PRO A 11 -0.09 -9.87 7.81
C PRO A 11 -0.99 -8.74 7.29
N ILE A 12 -1.50 -8.90 6.07
CA ILE A 12 -2.67 -8.15 5.60
C ILE A 12 -3.93 -9.00 5.83
N ALA A 13 -5.09 -8.38 5.96
CA ALA A 13 -6.34 -9.12 6.18
C ALA A 13 -7.44 -8.63 5.23
N VAL A 14 -7.98 -9.54 4.42
CA VAL A 14 -9.12 -9.26 3.54
C VAL A 14 -10.32 -10.01 4.11
N ASN A 15 -11.35 -9.28 4.53
CA ASN A 15 -12.56 -9.86 5.16
C ASN A 15 -12.27 -10.81 6.35
N GLY A 16 -11.17 -10.59 7.07
CA GLY A 16 -10.76 -11.42 8.21
C GLY A 16 -9.83 -12.59 7.85
N ASP A 17 -9.64 -12.87 6.56
CA ASP A 17 -8.68 -13.86 6.09
C ASP A 17 -7.29 -13.24 6.00
N ALA A 18 -6.37 -13.73 6.84
CA ALA A 18 -5.01 -13.23 6.88
C ALA A 18 -4.19 -13.78 5.71
N SER A 19 -3.37 -12.91 5.12
CA SER A 19 -2.40 -13.23 4.08
C SER A 19 -1.07 -12.50 4.33
N SER A 20 -0.03 -12.86 3.59
CA SER A 20 1.23 -12.09 3.58
C SER A 20 1.25 -11.11 2.42
N LEU A 21 1.88 -9.95 2.64
CA LEU A 21 2.13 -8.96 1.60
C LEU A 21 2.90 -9.57 0.41
N ASP A 22 3.87 -10.46 0.68
CA ASP A 22 4.66 -11.13 -0.36
C ASP A 22 3.82 -12.08 -1.23
N SER A 23 2.71 -12.58 -0.70
CA SER A 23 1.79 -13.44 -1.46
C SER A 23 0.70 -12.66 -2.19
N ASP A 24 0.52 -11.38 -1.88
CA ASP A 24 -0.46 -10.50 -2.53
C ASP A 24 0.08 -9.98 -3.87
N VAL A 25 -0.43 -10.55 -4.96
CA VAL A 25 -0.07 -10.16 -6.33
C VAL A 25 -0.88 -8.97 -6.88
N SER A 26 -1.80 -8.40 -6.09
CA SER A 26 -2.67 -7.31 -6.55
C SER A 26 -1.97 -5.95 -6.63
N GLN A 27 -0.80 -5.80 -6.00
CA GLN A 27 0.11 -4.65 -6.08
C GLN A 27 -0.58 -3.29 -5.97
N TRP A 28 -0.70 -2.81 -4.73
CA TRP A 28 -1.36 -1.55 -4.41
C TRP A 28 -0.60 -0.75 -3.36
N LEU A 29 -0.93 0.53 -3.27
CA LEU A 29 -0.48 1.40 -2.19
C LEU A 29 -1.59 2.37 -1.78
N ILE A 30 -1.43 2.95 -0.59
CA ILE A 30 -2.27 4.03 -0.10
C ILE A 30 -1.41 5.22 0.33
N SER A 31 -1.91 6.42 0.08
CA SER A 31 -1.23 7.66 0.48
C SER A 31 -1.21 7.82 2.00
N ASP A 32 -0.17 8.43 2.54
CA ASP A 32 -0.11 8.82 3.95
C ASP A 32 0.74 10.07 4.15
N PRO A 33 0.16 11.23 4.51
CA PRO A 33 -1.27 11.45 4.73
C PRO A 33 -2.06 11.49 3.41
N GLY A 34 -3.38 11.24 3.46
CA GLY A 34 -4.28 11.39 2.31
C GLY A 34 -5.39 10.35 2.27
N ASN A 35 -6.09 10.30 1.13
CA ASN A 35 -7.26 9.46 0.86
C ASN A 35 -7.18 8.78 -0.52
N LYS A 36 -5.95 8.52 -1.00
CA LYS A 36 -5.72 7.93 -2.32
C LYS A 36 -5.36 6.46 -2.20
N PHE A 37 -6.03 5.64 -2.98
CA PHE A 37 -5.64 4.28 -3.30
C PHE A 37 -5.00 4.27 -4.68
N CYS A 38 -3.93 3.52 -4.89
CA CYS A 38 -3.35 3.34 -6.21
C CYS A 38 -3.05 1.87 -6.50
N ALA A 39 -3.39 1.43 -7.71
CA ALA A 39 -2.83 0.22 -8.28
C ALA A 39 -1.49 0.57 -8.94
N ILE A 40 -0.47 -0.26 -8.72
CA ILE A 40 0.90 -0.01 -9.17
C ILE A 40 1.41 -1.16 -10.02
N ASP A 41 2.23 -0.86 -11.03
CA ASP A 41 2.80 -1.87 -11.93
C ASP A 41 4.03 -2.58 -11.33
N LYS A 42 4.67 -1.96 -10.34
CA LYS A 42 5.87 -2.45 -9.66
C LYS A 42 5.68 -2.38 -8.14
N PRO A 43 6.19 -3.37 -7.39
CA PRO A 43 6.11 -3.37 -5.93
C PRO A 43 6.80 -2.17 -5.30
N TYR A 44 6.21 -1.64 -4.22
CA TYR A 44 6.85 -0.61 -3.40
C TYR A 44 7.44 -1.23 -2.13
N HIS A 45 8.76 -1.24 -2.03
CA HIS A 45 9.49 -1.76 -0.86
C HIS A 45 10.41 -0.68 -0.28
N LYS A 46 10.82 -0.90 0.99
CA LYS A 46 11.79 -0.04 1.68
C LYS A 46 13.09 0.14 0.88
N SER A 47 13.56 -0.93 0.26
CA SER A 47 14.71 -0.94 -0.65
C SER A 47 14.23 -1.39 -2.03
N GLN A 48 14.45 -0.57 -3.06
CA GLN A 48 14.02 -0.87 -4.43
C GLN A 48 14.98 -0.26 -5.45
N THR A 49 15.01 -0.85 -6.64
CA THR A 49 15.76 -0.31 -7.78
C THR A 49 15.15 1.03 -8.22
N LYS A 50 15.99 2.02 -8.53
CA LYS A 50 15.52 3.27 -9.13
C LYS A 50 15.25 3.05 -10.62
N GLU A 51 13.99 2.82 -10.95
CA GLU A 51 13.52 2.60 -12.31
C GLU A 51 12.15 3.26 -12.56
N PRO A 52 11.75 3.44 -13.83
CA PRO A 52 10.40 3.92 -14.15
C PRO A 52 9.32 2.95 -13.65
N ALA A 53 8.22 3.51 -13.14
CA ALA A 53 7.04 2.79 -12.68
C ALA A 53 5.79 3.64 -12.98
N MET A 54 4.62 3.01 -12.95
CA MET A 54 3.33 3.64 -13.17
C MET A 54 2.36 3.32 -12.03
N ALA A 55 1.50 4.29 -11.72
CA ALA A 55 0.42 4.13 -10.77
C ALA A 55 -0.86 4.72 -11.35
N VAL A 56 -1.98 4.03 -11.16
CA VAL A 56 -3.32 4.57 -11.39
C VAL A 56 -3.95 4.80 -10.02
N CYS A 57 -4.24 6.06 -9.71
CA CYS A 57 -4.71 6.47 -8.40
C CYS A 57 -6.18 6.91 -8.43
N ILE A 58 -6.92 6.51 -7.40
CA ILE A 58 -8.30 6.89 -7.15
C ILE A 58 -8.33 7.72 -5.87
N ASP A 59 -8.89 8.91 -5.96
CA ASP A 59 -9.10 9.83 -4.83
C ASP A 59 -10.53 9.64 -4.31
N ASP A 60 -10.71 8.65 -3.44
CA ASP A 60 -12.00 8.32 -2.82
C ASP A 60 -11.78 7.80 -1.40
N ALA A 61 -12.39 8.47 -0.42
CA ALA A 61 -12.20 8.16 0.99
C ALA A 61 -12.75 6.79 1.40
N THR A 62 -13.76 6.28 0.71
CA THR A 62 -14.36 4.97 1.00
C THR A 62 -13.43 3.85 0.53
N ILE A 63 -12.89 3.97 -0.68
CA ILE A 63 -11.92 3.02 -1.23
C ILE A 63 -10.65 3.05 -0.39
N PHE A 64 -10.10 4.24 -0.12
CA PHE A 64 -8.94 4.40 0.76
C PHE A 64 -9.18 3.76 2.13
N GLY A 65 -10.34 4.03 2.75
CA GLY A 65 -10.68 3.50 4.07
C GLY A 65 -10.66 1.97 4.09
N HIS A 66 -11.16 1.32 3.04
CA HIS A 66 -11.14 -0.13 2.92
C HIS A 66 -9.71 -0.70 2.86
N PHE A 67 -8.87 -0.17 1.98
CA PHE A 67 -7.48 -0.61 1.85
C PHE A 67 -6.61 -0.23 3.06
N ASN A 68 -6.93 0.87 3.74
CA ASN A 68 -6.29 1.26 4.98
C ASN A 68 -6.55 0.27 6.12
N LEU A 69 -7.70 -0.41 6.13
CA LEU A 69 -7.98 -1.50 7.06
C LEU A 69 -7.23 -2.78 6.68
N ILE A 70 -7.19 -3.12 5.38
CA ILE A 70 -6.44 -4.29 4.88
C ILE A 70 -4.95 -4.17 5.25
N GLY A 71 -4.38 -2.99 5.03
CA GLY A 71 -2.97 -2.65 5.30
C GLY A 71 -2.73 -1.96 6.64
N GLN A 72 -3.44 -2.33 7.69
CA GLN A 72 -3.31 -1.67 9.00
C GLN A 72 -1.91 -1.88 9.64
N ASN A 73 -1.22 -2.97 9.30
CA ASN A 73 0.12 -3.24 9.76
C ASN A 73 1.13 -2.48 8.90
N VAL A 74 2.01 -1.70 9.53
CA VAL A 74 2.93 -0.80 8.84
C VAL A 74 4.36 -0.92 9.39
N GLU A 75 5.32 -0.72 8.51
CA GLU A 75 6.74 -0.69 8.84
C GLU A 75 7.30 0.74 8.89
N ASN A 76 8.41 0.90 9.60
CA ASN A 76 9.13 2.17 9.67
C ASN A 76 10.26 2.22 8.62
N CYS A 77 10.34 3.34 7.91
CA CYS A 77 11.39 3.65 6.94
C CYS A 77 12.55 4.30 7.72
N SER A 78 13.11 3.56 8.66
CA SER A 78 14.32 3.92 9.40
C SER A 78 15.56 3.41 8.68
#